data_AF-A0A1H7WP59-F1
#
_entry.id   AF-A0A1H7WP59-F1
#
_cell.length_a   1.000
_cell.length_b   1.000
_cell.length_c   1.000
_cell.angle_alpha   90.00
_cell.angle_beta   90.00
_cell.angle_gamma   90.00
#
_symmetry.space_group_name_H-M   'P 1'
#
loop_
_entity.id
_entity.type
_entity.pdbx_description
1 polymer ?
#
loop_
_entity_poly.entity_id
_entity_poly.type
_entity_poly.pdbx_seq_one_letter_code
_entity_poly.pdbx_strand_id
1 'polypeptide(L)'
;MLLLEVIRWGNDAAHPLTGGPDGPDTCFLVQAHSVESAAALVDRQLSLVPHTRVAPHAAAVYLLGNAAASETKEQIVRGPYLQPAYRYGWRHWYRLAPEEPWRERVDD
;
A
#
# COMPACT_ATOMS: atom_id res chain seq x y z
N MET A 1 -16.94 -0.62 5.81
CA MET A 1 -15.68 -0.05 5.26
C MET A 1 -14.63 -1.15 5.32
N LEU A 2 -13.76 -1.26 4.32
CA LEU A 2 -12.71 -2.28 4.25
C LEU A 2 -11.50 -1.84 5.09
N LEU A 3 -10.78 -2.81 5.65
CA LEU A 3 -9.45 -2.62 6.21
C LEU A 3 -8.44 -3.22 5.23
N LEU A 4 -7.56 -2.37 4.71
CA LEU A 4 -6.66 -2.67 3.61
C LEU A 4 -5.23 -2.36 4.03
N GLU A 5 -4.28 -3.22 3.69
CA GLU A 5 -2.86 -2.87 3.69
C GLU A 5 -2.47 -2.42 2.29
N VAL A 6 -1.99 -1.19 2.16
CA VAL A 6 -1.58 -0.58 0.89
C VAL A 6 -0.08 -0.44 0.89
N ILE A 7 0.57 -0.93 -0.17
CA ILE A 7 1.99 -1.21 -0.18
C ILE A 7 2.64 -0.56 -1.40
N ARG A 8 3.76 0.13 -1.17
CA ARG A 8 4.75 0.46 -2.20
C ARG A 8 5.96 -0.45 -2.02
N TRP A 9 6.44 -1.01 -3.12
CA TRP A 9 7.65 -1.83 -3.13
C TRP A 9 8.90 -1.05 -2.72
N GLY A 10 9.62 -1.61 -1.77
CA GLY A 10 10.82 -1.03 -1.20
C GLY A 10 10.60 0.30 -0.48
N ASN A 11 11.70 1.01 -0.25
CA ASN A 11 11.70 2.28 0.46
C ASN A 11 12.80 3.24 -0.01
N ASP A 12 12.70 4.51 0.36
CA ASP A 12 13.63 5.55 -0.11
C ASP A 12 14.88 5.72 0.78
N ALA A 13 15.09 4.85 1.77
CA ALA A 13 16.26 4.95 2.63
C ALA A 13 17.56 4.68 1.84
N ALA A 14 18.65 5.35 2.25
CA ALA A 14 19.96 5.19 1.63
C ALA A 14 20.75 3.97 2.13
N HIS A 15 20.23 3.24 3.12
CA HIS A 15 20.95 2.15 3.78
C HIS A 15 21.21 0.99 2.81
N PRO A 16 22.44 0.46 2.71
CA PRO A 16 22.83 -0.49 1.67
C PRO A 16 22.15 -1.88 1.80
N LEU A 17 21.66 -2.25 2.98
CA LEU A 17 21.04 -3.56 3.23
C LEU A 17 19.53 -3.50 3.44
N THR A 18 18.99 -2.33 3.73
CA THR A 18 17.58 -2.18 4.16
C THR A 18 16.89 -1.02 3.47
N GLY A 19 17.57 -0.32 2.57
CA GLY A 19 17.06 0.79 1.80
C GLY A 19 16.97 0.47 0.31
N GLY A 20 16.20 1.27 -0.42
CA GLY A 20 16.03 1.12 -1.86
C GLY A 20 14.93 0.14 -2.25
N PRO A 21 14.85 -0.20 -3.56
CA PRO A 21 13.79 -1.03 -4.13
C PRO A 21 13.78 -2.46 -3.59
N ASP A 22 14.94 -2.99 -3.18
CA ASP A 22 15.08 -4.35 -2.63
C ASP A 22 15.03 -4.40 -1.09
N GLY A 23 14.83 -3.24 -0.44
CA GLY A 23 14.65 -3.15 1.01
C GLY A 23 13.23 -3.54 1.44
N PRO A 24 12.90 -3.45 2.74
CA PRO A 24 11.53 -3.61 3.21
C PRO A 24 10.57 -2.64 2.53
N ASP A 25 9.34 -3.10 2.34
CA ASP A 25 8.31 -2.32 1.67
C ASP A 25 7.77 -1.20 2.54
N THR A 26 7.23 -0.18 1.89
CA THR A 26 6.55 0.92 2.57
C THR A 26 5.06 0.62 2.62
N CYS A 27 4.57 0.32 3.81
CA CYS A 27 3.20 -0.13 4.05
C CYS A 27 2.37 0.93 4.79
N PHE A 28 1.07 0.90 4.51
CA PHE A 28 0.05 1.74 5.12
C PHE A 28 -1.16 0.89 5.47
N LEU A 29 -1.71 1.09 6.66
CA LEU A 29 -3.00 0.53 7.04
C LEU A 29 -4.09 1.56 6.73
N VAL A 30 -5.04 1.19 5.88
CA VAL A 30 -6.03 2.11 5.31
C VAL A 30 -7.43 1.57 5.54
N GLN A 31 -8.31 2.49 5.91
CA GLN A 31 -9.75 2.31 5.97
C GLN A 31 -10.37 2.97 4.75
N ALA A 32 -11.05 2.20 3.89
CA ALA A 32 -11.63 2.74 2.66
C ALA A 32 -12.84 1.93 2.15
N HIS A 33 -13.58 2.48 1.19
CA HIS A 33 -14.69 1.80 0.53
C HIS A 33 -14.25 0.87 -0.60
N SER A 34 -13.10 1.13 -1.23
CA SER A 34 -12.57 0.30 -2.31
C SER A 34 -11.03 0.25 -2.32
N VAL A 35 -10.48 -0.61 -3.17
CA VAL A 35 -9.03 -0.73 -3.41
C VAL A 35 -8.49 0.57 -4.02
N GLU A 36 -9.23 1.14 -4.96
CA GLU A 36 -8.89 2.38 -5.66
C GLU A 36 -8.84 3.56 -4.70
N SER A 37 -9.83 3.72 -3.82
CA SER A 37 -9.85 4.84 -2.88
C SER A 37 -8.76 4.71 -1.81
N ALA A 38 -8.48 3.48 -1.35
CA ALA A 38 -7.35 3.23 -0.45
C ALA A 38 -6.00 3.58 -1.10
N ALA A 39 -5.78 3.14 -2.33
CA ALA A 39 -4.58 3.45 -3.10
C ALA A 39 -4.44 4.95 -3.35
N ALA A 40 -5.52 5.64 -3.71
CA ALA A 40 -5.49 7.08 -3.98
C ALA A 40 -5.08 7.90 -2.75
N LEU A 41 -5.52 7.50 -1.54
CA LEU A 41 -5.09 8.13 -0.29
C LEU A 41 -3.58 7.99 -0.09
N VAL A 42 -3.04 6.81 -0.36
CA VAL A 42 -1.61 6.53 -0.18
C VAL A 42 -0.76 7.16 -1.27
N ASP A 43 -1.16 7.12 -2.54
CA ASP A 43 -0.48 7.80 -3.64
C ASP A 43 -0.39 9.30 -3.38
N ARG A 44 -1.49 9.91 -2.90
CA ARG A 44 -1.48 11.31 -2.48
C ARG A 44 -0.42 11.53 -1.40
N GLN A 45 -0.41 10.71 -0.34
CA GLN A 45 0.58 10.84 0.73
C GLN A 45 2.02 10.66 0.23
N LEU A 46 2.27 9.70 -0.67
CA LEU A 46 3.58 9.46 -1.27
C LEU A 46 4.02 10.66 -2.11
N SER A 47 3.14 11.24 -2.92
CA SER A 47 3.47 12.43 -3.75
C SER A 47 3.89 13.68 -2.96
N LEU A 48 3.65 13.74 -1.65
CA LEU A 48 4.00 14.91 -0.82
C LEU A 48 5.50 15.02 -0.51
N VAL A 49 6.27 13.95 -0.71
CA VAL A 49 7.71 13.94 -0.44
C VAL A 49 8.48 13.50 -1.68
N PRO A 50 9.72 14.00 -1.89
CA PRO A 50 10.58 13.50 -2.95
C PRO A 50 10.95 12.03 -2.74
N HIS A 51 11.03 11.27 -3.82
CA HIS A 51 11.54 9.89 -3.82
C HIS A 51 12.61 9.77 -4.89
N THR A 52 13.75 9.18 -4.53
CA THR A 52 14.94 9.12 -5.40
C THR A 52 15.31 7.70 -5.81
N ARG A 53 14.83 6.70 -5.07
CA ARG A 53 15.20 5.28 -5.22
C ARG A 53 14.02 4.39 -5.57
N VAL A 54 12.80 4.82 -5.29
CA VAL A 54 11.56 4.06 -5.51
C VAL A 54 10.47 4.92 -6.12
N ALA A 55 9.56 4.28 -6.86
CA ALA A 55 8.45 4.99 -7.48
C ALA A 55 7.43 5.48 -6.42
N PRO A 56 6.88 6.69 -6.56
CA PRO A 56 6.04 7.30 -5.52
C PRO A 56 4.57 6.85 -5.57
N HIS A 57 4.31 5.55 -5.78
CA HIS A 57 2.95 5.02 -5.87
C HIS A 57 2.82 3.64 -5.21
N ALA A 58 1.62 3.31 -4.76
CA ALA A 58 1.29 1.99 -4.26
C ALA A 58 1.27 0.97 -5.42
N ALA A 59 1.87 -0.18 -5.23
CA ALA A 59 1.94 -1.26 -6.23
C ALA A 59 1.12 -2.50 -5.82
N ALA A 60 0.78 -2.64 -4.54
CA ALA A 60 -0.09 -3.71 -4.04
C ALA A 60 -1.10 -3.22 -3.00
N VAL A 61 -2.24 -3.90 -2.93
CA VAL A 61 -3.24 -3.74 -1.88
C VAL A 61 -3.70 -5.11 -1.40
N TYR A 62 -3.72 -5.33 -0.09
CA TYR A 62 -4.19 -6.56 0.55
C TYR A 62 -5.44 -6.29 1.38
N LEU A 63 -6.49 -7.10 1.23
CA LEU A 63 -7.72 -7.01 2.02
C LEU A 63 -7.56 -7.79 3.32
N LEU A 64 -7.39 -7.06 4.42
CA LEU A 64 -7.24 -7.64 5.76
C LEU A 64 -8.59 -8.02 6.38
N GLY A 65 -9.68 -7.38 5.92
CA GLY A 65 -11.04 -7.66 6.36
C GLY A 65 -11.92 -6.40 6.36
N ASN A 66 -12.87 -6.37 7.28
CA ASN A 66 -13.74 -5.22 7.49
C ASN A 66 -13.24 -4.39 8.68
N ALA A 67 -13.30 -3.07 8.54
CA ALA A 67 -13.05 -2.18 9.66
C ALA A 67 -14.16 -2.32 10.71
N ALA A 68 -13.78 -2.50 11.97
CA ALA A 68 -14.72 -2.60 13.10
C ALA A 68 -15.26 -1.23 13.57
N ALA A 69 -14.76 -0.14 13.02
CA ALA A 69 -15.10 1.22 13.45
C ALA A 69 -16.45 1.70 12.90
N SER A 70 -17.17 2.49 13.70
CA SER A 70 -18.35 3.23 13.29
C SER A 70 -18.04 4.44 12.39
N GLU A 71 -16.75 4.74 12.20
CA GLU A 71 -16.32 5.80 11.29
C GLU A 71 -16.67 5.46 9.84
N THR A 72 -17.29 6.43 9.18
CA THR A 72 -17.69 6.36 7.78
C THR A 72 -16.69 7.03 6.84
N LYS A 73 -15.60 7.58 7.39
CA LYS A 73 -14.62 8.36 6.64
C LYS A 73 -13.43 7.49 6.26
N GLU A 74 -13.06 7.54 4.98
CA GLU A 74 -11.84 6.91 4.48
C GLU A 74 -10.58 7.62 5.02
N GLN A 75 -9.59 6.86 5.49
CA GLN A 75 -8.38 7.41 6.09
C GLN A 75 -7.22 6.40 6.15
N ILE A 76 -6.01 6.94 6.20
CA ILE A 76 -4.83 6.18 6.61
C ILE A 76 -4.86 6.06 8.14
N VAL A 77 -5.07 4.85 8.65
CA VAL A 77 -5.11 4.54 10.08
C VAL A 77 -3.70 4.48 10.68
N ARG A 78 -2.73 3.99 9.90
CA ARG A 78 -1.33 3.90 10.29
C ARG A 78 -0.42 3.93 9.07
N GLY A 79 0.74 4.58 9.20
CA GLY A 79 1.80 4.54 8.19
C GLY A 79 2.42 5.92 7.94
N PRO A 80 3.51 5.99 7.16
CA PRO A 80 4.23 4.84 6.59
C PRO A 80 4.96 4.02 7.66
N TYR A 81 5.00 2.70 7.49
CA TYR A 81 5.91 1.80 8.24
C TYR A 81 6.67 0.90 7.27
N LEU A 82 7.88 0.48 7.65
CA LEU A 82 8.74 -0.37 6.83
C LEU A 82 8.64 -1.82 7.28
N GLN A 83 8.22 -2.70 6.39
CA GLN A 83 8.09 -4.13 6.66
C GLN A 83 8.04 -4.92 5.35
N PRO A 84 8.58 -6.16 5.29
CA PRO A 84 8.31 -7.04 4.16
C PRO A 84 6.80 -7.27 4.03
N ALA A 85 6.23 -6.99 2.86
CA ALA A 85 4.81 -7.20 2.61
C ALA A 85 4.50 -8.70 2.56
N TYR A 86 3.96 -9.22 3.66
CA TYR A 86 3.68 -10.65 3.79
C TYR A 86 2.21 -10.95 3.49
N ARG A 87 1.98 -11.76 2.45
CA ARG A 87 0.64 -12.17 2.04
C ARG A 87 0.19 -13.40 2.83
N TYR A 88 -0.72 -13.23 3.78
CA TYR A 88 -1.29 -14.32 4.57
C TYR A 88 -2.54 -14.97 3.92
N GLY A 89 -2.49 -15.22 2.61
CA GLY A 89 -3.62 -15.77 1.85
C GLY A 89 -4.80 -14.80 1.68
N TRP A 90 -4.58 -13.51 1.95
CA TRP A 90 -5.59 -12.48 1.73
C TRP A 90 -5.85 -12.25 0.24
N ARG A 91 -7.07 -11.79 -0.07
CA ARG A 91 -7.37 -11.23 -1.38
C ARG A 91 -6.47 -10.02 -1.63
N HIS A 92 -5.96 -9.92 -2.84
CA HIS A 92 -4.92 -8.95 -3.14
C HIS A 92 -4.96 -8.49 -4.59
N TRP A 93 -4.52 -7.25 -4.79
CA TRP A 93 -4.53 -6.57 -6.08
C TRP A 93 -3.15 -5.99 -6.35
N TYR A 94 -2.79 -5.94 -7.63
CA TYR A 94 -1.57 -5.29 -8.10
C TYR A 94 -1.86 -4.36 -9.28
N ARG A 95 -1.00 -3.37 -9.46
CA ARG A 95 -0.86 -2.55 -10.68
C ARG A 95 0.62 -2.28 -10.93
N LEU A 96 1.03 -2.03 -12.16
CA LEU A 96 2.44 -1.74 -12.48
C LEU A 96 2.74 -0.24 -12.55
N ALA A 97 1.73 0.59 -12.80
CA ALA A 97 1.83 2.03 -12.87
C ALA A 97 0.62 2.69 -12.19
N PRO A 98 0.73 3.97 -11.74
CA PRO A 98 -0.34 4.66 -11.02
C PRO A 98 -1.70 4.67 -11.75
N GLU A 99 -1.65 4.84 -13.07
CA GLU A 99 -2.81 4.93 -13.97
C GLU A 99 -3.36 3.56 -14.42
N GLU A 100 -2.64 2.47 -14.15
CA GLU A 100 -3.11 1.14 -14.52
C GLU A 100 -4.24 0.66 -13.58
N PRO A 101 -5.21 -0.11 -14.11
CA PRO A 101 -6.27 -0.68 -13.30
C PRO A 101 -5.72 -1.71 -12.31
N TRP A 102 -6.30 -1.75 -11.11
CA TRP A 102 -6.02 -2.77 -10.12
C TRP A 102 -6.53 -4.14 -10.58
N ARG A 103 -5.63 -5.13 -10.61
CA ARG A 103 -5.96 -6.50 -10.99
C ARG A 103 -5.91 -7.41 -9.77
N GLU A 104 -7.05 -8.00 -9.44
CA GLU A 104 -7.10 -9.06 -8.43
C GLU A 104 -6.28 -10.25 -8.92
N ARG A 105 -5.46 -10.82 -8.05
CA ARG A 105 -4.81 -12.10 -8.29
C ARG A 105 -5.52 -13.15 -7.46
N VAL A 106 -5.98 -14.19 -8.13
CA VAL A 106 -6.47 -15.41 -7.50
C VAL A 106 -5.27 -16.35 -7.50
N ASP A 107 -4.81 -16.76 -6.32
CA ASP A 107 -3.80 -17.82 -6.24
C ASP A 107 -4.48 -19.15 -6.63
N ASP A 108 -3.89 -19.87 -7.59
CA ASP A 108 -4.26 -21.24 -7.95
C ASP A 108 -3.82 -22.25 -6.87
#